data_AF-A0A316JUQ7-F1
#
_entry.id   AF-A0A316JUQ7-F1
#
_cell.length_a   1.000
_cell.length_b   1.000
_cell.length_c   1.000
_cell.angle_alpha   90.00
_cell.angle_beta   90.00
_cell.angle_gamma   90.00
#
_symmetry.space_group_name_H-M   'P 1'
#
loop_
_entity.id
_entity.type
_entity.pdbx_description
1 polymer ?
#
loop_
_entity_poly.entity_id
_entity_poly.type
_entity_poly.pdbx_seq_one_letter_code
_entity_poly.pdbx_strand_id
1 'polypeptide(L)'
;MARRRFNVPCEIAVEQSEDHFHAHVELAHGIEMQPGDQVLVHGDPISIPFGRREVFHRTATVTRAGPVERALTRFAAYFDLKELYEVSFNPGRIK
;
A
#
# COMPACT_ATOMS: atom_id res chain seq x y z
N MET A 1 -2.28 6.58 25.71
CA MET A 1 -2.75 7.59 24.75
C MET A 1 -3.57 6.89 23.67
N ALA A 2 -4.76 7.37 23.35
CA ALA A 2 -5.58 6.80 22.28
C ALA A 2 -4.93 7.08 20.91
N ARG A 3 -4.84 6.07 20.03
CA ARG A 3 -4.37 6.25 18.65
C ARG A 3 -5.32 7.19 17.90
N ARG A 4 -4.78 8.21 17.23
CA ARG A 4 -5.59 9.14 16.41
C ARG A 4 -6.05 8.41 15.15
N ARG A 5 -7.37 8.35 14.95
CA ARG A 5 -8.00 7.73 13.78
C ARG A 5 -8.91 8.73 13.08
N PHE A 6 -8.86 8.75 11.76
CA PHE A 6 -9.74 9.60 10.95
C PHE A 6 -10.00 8.97 9.59
N ASN A 7 -11.15 9.30 9.02
CA ASN A 7 -11.56 8.84 7.70
C ASN A 7 -11.15 9.85 6.64
N VAL A 8 -10.73 9.36 5.49
CA VAL A 8 -10.37 10.17 4.33
C VAL A 8 -10.88 9.48 3.05
N PRO A 9 -11.38 10.23 2.07
CA PRO A 9 -11.55 9.71 0.72
C PRO A 9 -10.22 9.21 0.14
N CYS A 10 -10.27 8.14 -0.65
CA CYS A 10 -9.12 7.61 -1.37
C CYS A 10 -9.51 7.15 -2.76
N GLU A 11 -8.57 7.30 -3.70
CA GLU A 11 -8.62 6.69 -5.01
C GLU A 11 -7.80 5.40 -5.00
N ILE A 12 -8.30 4.35 -5.64
CA ILE A 12 -7.64 3.05 -5.74
C ILE A 12 -7.50 2.72 -7.21
N ALA A 13 -6.27 2.72 -7.71
CA ALA A 13 -5.93 2.32 -9.06
C ALA A 13 -5.49 0.84 -9.04
N VAL A 14 -6.28 -0.02 -9.70
CA VAL A 14 -5.97 -1.44 -9.83
C VAL A 14 -5.72 -1.75 -11.30
N GLU A 15 -4.60 -2.40 -11.58
CA GLU A 15 -4.25 -2.85 -12.92
C GLU A 15 -3.71 -4.28 -12.87
N GLN A 16 -4.23 -5.08 -13.80
CA GLN A 16 -3.78 -6.44 -14.04
C GLN A 16 -3.62 -6.60 -15.55
N SER A 17 -2.46 -6.24 -16.07
CA SER A 17 -2.07 -6.32 -17.48
C SER A 17 -0.73 -7.07 -17.62
N GLU A 18 -0.28 -7.25 -18.86
CA GLU A 18 1.05 -7.78 -19.17
C GLU A 18 2.17 -6.86 -18.66
N ASP A 19 1.98 -5.56 -18.81
CA ASP A 19 2.98 -4.54 -18.45
C ASP A 19 2.98 -4.22 -16.95
N HIS A 20 1.81 -4.32 -16.30
CA HIS A 20 1.61 -3.84 -14.94
C HIS A 20 0.70 -4.75 -14.09
N PHE A 21 1.14 -5.00 -12.86
CA PHE A 21 0.34 -5.69 -11.84
C PHE A 21 0.42 -4.95 -10.50
N HIS A 22 -0.56 -4.10 -10.22
CA HIS A 22 -0.55 -3.25 -9.02
C HIS A 22 -1.94 -2.90 -8.48
N ALA A 23 -1.98 -2.50 -7.22
CA ALA A 23 -3.15 -1.95 -6.53
C ALA A 23 -2.71 -0.75 -5.68
N HIS A 24 -2.58 0.42 -6.31
CA HIS A 24 -2.14 1.64 -5.65
C HIS A 24 -3.30 2.38 -5.00
N VAL A 25 -3.05 2.94 -3.82
CA VAL A 25 -4.03 3.74 -3.08
C VAL A 25 -3.48 5.14 -2.90
N GLU A 26 -4.23 6.13 -3.37
CA GLU A 26 -3.95 7.54 -3.17
C GLU A 26 -4.94 8.14 -2.19
N LEU A 27 -4.42 8.67 -1.08
CA LEU A 27 -5.23 9.34 -0.06
C LEU A 27 -5.49 10.79 -0.47
N ALA A 28 -6.74 11.24 -0.40
CA ALA A 28 -7.08 12.63 -0.70
C ALA A 28 -6.44 13.61 0.30
N HIS A 29 -6.36 14.88 -0.10
CA HIS A 29 -5.88 16.00 0.72
C HIS A 29 -4.38 15.96 1.07
N GLY A 30 -3.56 15.21 0.31
CA GLY A 30 -2.10 15.24 0.46
C GLY A 30 -1.63 14.76 1.83
N ILE A 31 -2.31 13.77 2.41
CA ILE A 31 -1.96 13.25 3.74
C ILE A 31 -0.58 12.59 3.67
N GLU A 32 0.40 13.21 4.34
CA GLU A 32 1.70 12.58 4.52
C GLU A 32 1.61 11.42 5.50
N MET A 33 2.04 10.25 5.04
CA MET A 33 2.15 9.02 5.84
C MET A 33 3.49 8.99 6.56
N GLN A 34 3.49 8.54 7.81
CA GLN A 34 4.70 8.40 8.63
C GLN A 34 4.91 6.93 9.04
N PRO A 35 6.14 6.53 9.41
CA PRO A 35 6.39 5.16 9.84
C PRO A 35 5.45 4.71 10.97
N GLY A 36 4.88 3.52 10.79
CA GLY A 36 3.92 2.90 11.69
C GLY A 36 2.47 3.35 11.48
N ASP A 37 2.20 4.37 10.67
CA ASP A 37 0.83 4.73 10.32
C ASP A 37 0.19 3.61 9.49
N GLN A 38 -1.11 3.36 9.72
CA GLN A 38 -1.85 2.28 9.08
C GLN A 38 -3.01 2.86 8.27
N VAL A 39 -3.26 2.27 7.10
CA VAL A 39 -4.40 2.60 6.25
C VAL A 39 -5.28 1.37 6.11
N LEU A 40 -6.57 1.54 6.38
CA LEU A 40 -7.59 0.52 6.13
C LEU A 40 -8.55 1.08 5.09
N VAL A 41 -8.52 0.50 3.88
CA VAL A 41 -9.48 0.83 2.82
C VAL A 41 -10.78 0.07 3.08
N HIS A 42 -11.91 0.77 3.03
CA HIS A 42 -13.23 0.17 3.27
C HIS A 42 -13.87 -0.39 2.00
N GLY A 43 -14.89 -1.21 2.19
CA GLY A 43 -15.69 -1.83 1.13
C GLY A 43 -15.25 -3.26 0.79
N ASP A 44 -15.93 -3.84 -0.20
CA ASP A 44 -15.70 -5.23 -0.58
C ASP A 44 -14.35 -5.44 -1.26
N PRO A 45 -13.78 -6.66 -1.22
CA PRO A 45 -12.57 -6.98 -1.96
C PRO A 45 -12.67 -6.60 -3.44
N ILE A 46 -11.60 -6.00 -3.98
CA ILE A 46 -11.54 -5.62 -5.40
C ILE A 46 -10.87 -6.76 -6.17
N SER A 47 -11.52 -7.22 -7.24
CA SER A 47 -10.96 -8.16 -8.20
C SER A 47 -11.36 -7.71 -9.60
N ILE A 48 -10.37 -7.59 -10.49
CA ILE A 48 -10.55 -7.22 -11.89
C ILE A 48 -9.99 -8.35 -12.78
N PRO A 49 -10.53 -8.55 -14.00
CA PRO A 49 -10.00 -9.56 -14.90
C PRO A 49 -8.66 -9.12 -15.51
N PHE A 50 -7.87 -10.09 -16.00
CA PHE A 50 -6.62 -9.81 -16.71
C PHE A 50 -6.88 -8.97 -17.99
N GLY A 51 -5.94 -8.07 -18.30
CA GLY A 51 -6.03 -7.09 -19.38
C GLY A 51 -6.84 -5.84 -19.02
N ARG A 52 -7.10 -5.57 -17.73
CA ARG A 52 -7.89 -4.41 -17.30
C ARG A 52 -7.13 -3.50 -16.34
N ARG A 53 -7.55 -2.24 -16.37
CA ARG A 53 -7.22 -1.18 -15.42
C ARG A 53 -8.51 -0.49 -14.99
N GLU A 54 -8.75 -0.40 -13.70
CA GLU A 54 -9.93 0.23 -13.12
C GLU A 54 -9.55 1.15 -11.95
N VAL A 55 -10.38 2.17 -11.73
CA VAL A 55 -10.18 3.16 -10.68
C VAL A 55 -11.43 3.20 -9.79
N PHE A 56 -11.24 3.06 -8.49
CA PHE A 56 -12.32 3.06 -7.49
C PHE A 56 -12.15 4.23 -6.53
N HIS A 57 -13.26 4.89 -6.19
CA HIS A 57 -13.28 5.93 -5.18
C HIS A 57 -13.93 5.38 -3.92
N ARG A 58 -13.18 5.35 -2.81
CA ARG A 58 -13.63 4.77 -1.54
C ARG A 58 -13.25 5.66 -0.36
N THR A 59 -13.66 5.24 0.83
CA THR A 59 -13.18 5.83 2.08
C THR A 59 -12.14 4.90 2.68
N ALA A 60 -11.08 5.48 3.25
CA ALA A 60 -10.10 4.77 4.05
C ALA A 60 -10.06 5.37 5.47
N THR A 61 -9.81 4.53 6.47
CA THR A 61 -9.44 4.98 7.82
C THR A 61 -7.93 4.98 7.95
N VAL A 62 -7.38 6.14 8.31
CA VAL A 62 -5.97 6.28 8.68
C VAL A 62 -5.85 6.22 10.20
N THR A 63 -5.01 5.31 10.70
CA THR A 63 -4.63 5.23 12.10
C THR A 63 -3.19 5.70 12.25
N ARG A 64 -2.97 6.79 13.00
CA ARG A 64 -1.62 7.31 13.26
C ARG A 64 -0.91 6.47 14.33
N ALA A 65 0.35 6.15 14.08
CA ALA A 65 1.22 5.56 15.08
C ALA A 65 1.50 6.55 16.22
N GLY A 66 1.61 6.00 17.44
CA GLY A 66 2.14 6.76 18.57
C GLY A 66 3.65 7.00 18.46
N PRO A 67 4.22 7.89 19.28
CA PRO A 67 5.65 8.21 19.23
C PRO A 67 6.55 6.99 19.50
N VAL A 68 6.18 6.15 20.49
CA VAL A 68 6.92 4.93 20.83
C VAL A 68 6.86 3.91 19.68
N GLU A 69 5.66 3.65 19.16
CA GLU A 69 5.46 2.73 18.04
C GLU A 69 6.27 3.17 16.82
N ARG A 70 6.22 4.47 16.49
CA ARG A 70 7.00 5.01 15.37
C ARG A 70 8.50 4.87 15.56
N ALA A 71 9.02 5.09 16.77
CA ALA A 71 10.44 4.90 17.06
C ALA A 71 10.85 3.44 16.88
N LEU A 72 10.02 2.51 17.37
CA LEU A 72 10.24 1.08 17.19
C LEU A 72 10.16 0.66 15.71
N THR A 73 9.18 1.16 14.95
CA THR A 73 9.09 0.90 13.50
C THR A 73 10.34 1.38 12.77
N ARG A 74 10.84 2.57 13.09
CA ARG A 74 12.10 3.07 12.52
C ARG A 74 13.28 2.17 12.87
N PHE A 75 13.42 1.79 14.14
CA PHE A 75 14.50 0.90 14.58
C PHE A 75 14.42 -0.45 13.88
N ALA A 76 13.24 -1.09 13.84
CA ALA A 76 13.05 -2.36 13.15
C ALA A 76 13.38 -2.28 11.66
N ALA A 77 12.92 -1.23 10.96
CA ALA A 77 13.21 -1.02 9.55
C ALA A 77 14.73 -0.92 9.26
N TYR A 78 15.53 -0.39 10.18
CA TYR A 78 16.99 -0.37 10.05
C TYR A 78 17.61 -1.78 10.09
N PHE A 79 17.02 -2.73 10.80
CA PHE A 79 17.50 -4.13 10.82
C PHE A 79 16.97 -4.95 9.64
N ASP A 80 15.88 -4.50 9.02
CA ASP A 80 15.20 -5.15 7.88
C ASP A 80 15.88 -4.89 6.53
N LEU A 81 16.93 -4.05 6.49
CA LEU A 81 17.75 -3.73 5.31
C LEU A 81 18.52 -4.93 4.70
N LYS A 82 18.22 -6.17 5.10
CA LYS A 82 18.90 -7.38 4.64
C LYS A 82 18.17 -8.14 3.53
N GLU A 83 16.98 -7.70 3.11
CA GLU A 83 16.10 -8.48 2.23
C GLU A 83 15.98 -8.00 0.77
N LEU A 84 16.81 -7.06 0.30
CA LEU A 84 16.80 -6.68 -1.13
C LEU A 84 17.52 -7.75 -1.99
N TYR A 85 16.86 -8.88 -2.19
CA TYR A 85 17.25 -9.92 -3.14
C TYR A 85 16.23 -9.98 -4.27
N GLU A 86 16.45 -9.19 -5.31
CA GLU A 86 15.61 -9.18 -6.50
C GLU A 86 16.08 -10.26 -7.47
N VAL A 87 15.36 -11.40 -7.52
CA VAL A 87 15.54 -12.39 -8.59
C VAL A 87 14.74 -11.94 -9.79
N SER A 88 15.40 -11.26 -10.72
CA SER A 88 14.82 -10.92 -12.02
C SER A 88 14.44 -12.20 -12.76
N PHE A 89 13.18 -12.29 -13.20
CA PHE A 89 12.74 -13.34 -14.11
C PHE A 89 13.42 -13.12 -15.46
N ASN A 90 14.37 -14.00 -15.81
CA ASN A 90 14.93 -14.04 -17.16
C ASN A 90 13.94 -14.81 -18.06
N PRO A 91 13.46 -14.24 -19.18
CA PRO A 91 12.60 -14.96 -20.12
C PRO A 91 13.43 -16.00 -20.90
N GLY A 92 13.73 -17.12 -20.25
CA GLY A 92 14.43 -18.26 -20.84
C GLY A 92 13.51 -19.12 -21.70
N ARG A 93 13.24 -18.65 -22.92
CA ARG A 93 12.89 -19.38 -24.18
C ARG A 93 12.15 -20.72 -24.06
N ILE A 94 10.91 -20.74 -24.56
CA ILE A 94 10.17 -21.97 -24.91
C ILE A 94 10.88 -22.63 -26.11
N LYS A 95 11.26 -23.90 -25.98
CA LYS A 95 11.64 -24.80 -27.09
C LYS A 95 10.50 -25.75 -27.38
#